data_AF-A0A945FQD4-F1
#
_entry.id   AF-A0A945FQD4-F1
#
_cell.length_a   1.000
_cell.length_b   1.000
_cell.length_c   1.000
_cell.angle_alpha   90.00
_cell.angle_beta   90.00
_cell.angle_gamma   90.00
#
_symmetry.space_group_name_H-M   'P 1'
#
loop_
_entity.id
_entity.type
_entity.pdbx_description
1 polymer ?
#
loop_
_entity_poly.entity_id
_entity_poly.type
_entity_poly.pdbx_seq_one_letter_code
_entity_poly.pdbx_strand_id
1 'polypeptide(L)'
;MKNSRTSRVAFRKNRQARRRQTDVTRQFANDGDVSENLASTERLSGKGELTRKRTVKLVSTEDCSNVAGGTNDTWRGQVLHAHGLDSFVRNDSGEITRCAIRQVLHDVATDQRHPVSAGDWVQVQGR
;
A
#
# COMPACT_ATOMS: atom_id res chain seq x y z
N MET A 1 -21.15 6.41 23.79
CA MET A 1 -19.89 6.39 22.99
C MET A 1 -20.23 5.74 21.65
N LYS A 2 -20.20 6.49 20.53
CA LYS A 2 -20.53 5.94 19.21
C LYS A 2 -19.41 4.98 18.80
N ASN A 3 -19.72 3.70 18.59
CA ASN A 3 -18.72 2.72 18.18
C ASN A 3 -18.13 3.14 16.83
N SER A 4 -16.80 3.30 16.76
CA SER A 4 -16.11 3.61 15.52
C SER A 4 -16.39 2.49 14.52
N ARG A 5 -16.96 2.84 13.36
CA ARG A 5 -17.26 1.88 12.30
C ARG A 5 -15.93 1.27 11.83
N THR A 6 -15.87 -0.05 11.71
CA THR A 6 -14.67 -0.73 11.20
C THR A 6 -14.99 -1.43 9.88
N SER A 7 -13.99 -1.55 9.02
CA SER A 7 -14.08 -2.27 7.75
C SER A 7 -12.87 -3.18 7.57
N ARG A 8 -13.07 -4.34 6.95
CA ARG A 8 -11.99 -5.27 6.62
C ARG A 8 -11.53 -5.02 5.19
N VAL A 9 -10.36 -4.41 5.03
CA VAL A 9 -9.77 -4.03 3.74
C VAL A 9 -8.69 -5.03 3.35
N ALA A 10 -8.66 -5.43 2.07
CA ALA A 10 -7.63 -6.32 1.54
C ALA A 10 -6.32 -5.55 1.29
N PHE A 11 -5.19 -6.15 1.69
CA PHE A 11 -3.84 -5.64 1.43
C PHE A 11 -3.06 -6.66 0.60
N ARG A 12 -2.20 -6.18 -0.30
CA ARG A 12 -1.30 -7.02 -1.10
C ARG A 12 -0.22 -7.60 -0.18
N LYS A 13 -0.20 -8.92 0.00
CA LYS A 13 0.92 -9.60 0.68
C LYS A 13 2.14 -9.59 -0.24
N ASN A 14 3.31 -9.24 0.30
CA ASN A 14 4.60 -9.31 -0.36
C ASN A 14 4.69 -8.50 -1.67
N ARG A 15 5.00 -7.20 -1.56
CA ARG A 15 5.58 -6.40 -2.67
C ARG A 15 6.92 -6.92 -3.18
N GLN A 16 7.46 -7.96 -2.57
CA GLN A 16 8.67 -8.59 -3.03
C GLN A 16 8.27 -9.56 -4.13
N ALA A 17 8.33 -9.11 -5.39
CA ALA A 17 8.66 -10.02 -6.47
C ALA A 17 9.77 -10.93 -5.94
N ARG A 18 9.60 -12.26 -6.05
CA ARG A 18 10.57 -13.28 -5.58
C ARG A 18 11.96 -12.70 -5.75
N ARG A 19 12.66 -12.42 -4.64
CA ARG A 19 14.02 -11.84 -4.68
C ARG A 19 14.77 -12.65 -5.71
N ARG A 20 15.19 -12.03 -6.83
CA ARG A 20 15.95 -12.73 -7.87
C ARG A 20 17.07 -13.45 -7.14
N GLN A 21 17.10 -14.78 -7.22
CA GLN A 21 18.20 -15.55 -6.66
C GLN A 21 19.41 -15.21 -7.51
N THR A 22 20.28 -14.35 -6.98
CA THR A 22 21.46 -13.85 -7.71
C THR A 22 22.59 -14.88 -7.76
N ASP A 23 22.46 -16.03 -7.09
CA ASP A 23 23.56 -16.97 -6.88
C ASP A 23 23.15 -18.44 -7.10
N VAL A 24 22.44 -18.69 -8.21
CA VAL A 24 21.92 -20.03 -8.57
C VAL A 24 23.06 -21.02 -8.83
N THR A 25 24.18 -20.57 -9.40
CA THR A 25 25.36 -21.41 -9.71
C THR A 25 26.13 -21.84 -8.48
N ARG A 26 26.22 -21.01 -7.44
CA ARG A 26 26.85 -21.38 -6.16
C ARG A 26 25.98 -22.36 -5.35
N GLN A 27 24.65 -22.25 -5.45
CA GLN A 27 23.74 -23.23 -4.84
C GLN A 27 23.87 -24.61 -5.49
N PHE A 28 24.02 -24.66 -6.82
CA PHE A 28 24.22 -25.91 -7.55
C PHE A 28 25.57 -26.60 -7.26
N ALA A 29 26.61 -25.83 -6.92
CA ALA A 29 27.94 -26.36 -6.61
C ALA A 29 28.06 -26.92 -5.18
N ASN A 30 27.25 -26.42 -4.23
CA ASN A 30 27.29 -26.85 -2.83
C ASN A 30 26.31 -28.01 -2.55
N ASP A 31 25.17 -28.06 -3.23
CA ASP A 31 24.17 -29.09 -3.05
C ASP A 31 24.24 -30.08 -4.22
N GLY A 32 25.08 -31.12 -4.07
CA GLY A 32 25.06 -32.26 -4.97
C GLY A 32 23.66 -32.90 -4.99
N ASP A 33 23.11 -33.02 -6.20
CA ASP A 33 21.87 -33.73 -6.54
C ASP A 33 20.60 -33.31 -5.78
N VAL A 34 20.08 -32.11 -6.10
CA VAL A 34 18.82 -31.56 -5.54
C VAL A 34 17.59 -31.90 -6.39
N SER A 35 17.57 -33.06 -7.05
CA SER A 35 16.40 -33.48 -7.85
C SER A 35 15.19 -33.84 -6.97
N GLU A 36 15.42 -34.32 -5.74
CA GLU A 36 14.34 -34.92 -4.92
C GLU A 36 13.67 -33.94 -3.93
N ASN A 37 14.27 -32.77 -3.67
CA ASN A 37 13.75 -31.80 -2.69
C ASN A 37 12.85 -30.70 -3.27
N LEU A 38 12.62 -30.69 -4.59
CA LEU A 38 11.88 -29.61 -5.26
C LEU A 38 10.35 -29.73 -5.15
N ALA A 39 9.80 -30.90 -4.76
CA ALA A 39 8.36 -31.17 -4.86
C ALA A 39 7.65 -31.59 -3.56
N SER A 40 8.33 -31.62 -2.41
CA SER A 40 7.79 -32.22 -1.17
C SER A 40 7.38 -31.22 -0.09
N THR A 41 7.57 -29.92 -0.29
CA THR A 41 7.18 -28.91 0.70
C THR A 41 5.90 -28.17 0.27
N GLU A 42 4.76 -28.84 0.42
CA GLU A 42 3.47 -28.16 0.40
C GLU A 42 3.35 -27.33 1.69
N ARG A 43 3.73 -26.04 1.61
CA ARG A 43 3.44 -25.08 2.67
C ARG A 43 1.96 -24.72 2.62
N LEU A 44 1.13 -25.50 3.29
CA LEU A 44 -0.18 -25.08 3.74
C LEU A 44 0.01 -23.96 4.76
N SER A 45 0.19 -22.72 4.28
CA SER A 45 0.22 -21.54 5.14
C SER A 45 -1.14 -21.41 5.81
N GLY A 46 -1.23 -21.92 7.03
CA GLY A 46 -2.42 -21.96 7.88
C GLY A 46 -2.88 -20.57 8.28
N LYS A 47 -3.47 -19.86 7.32
CA LYS A 47 -4.37 -18.71 7.46
C LYS A 47 -4.69 -18.22 6.04
N GLY A 48 -5.80 -18.70 5.47
CA GLY A 48 -6.24 -18.43 4.09
C GLY A 48 -6.59 -16.95 3.81
N GLU A 49 -7.70 -16.70 3.12
CA GLU A 49 -8.11 -15.36 2.69
C GLU A 49 -8.21 -14.33 3.84
N LEU A 50 -8.45 -14.79 5.08
CA LEU A 50 -8.58 -13.94 6.26
C LEU A 50 -7.29 -13.22 6.67
N THR A 51 -6.09 -13.76 6.39
CA THR A 51 -4.83 -12.98 6.59
C THR A 51 -4.57 -11.94 5.52
N ARG A 52 -5.37 -11.91 4.47
CA ARG A 52 -5.26 -10.92 3.40
C ARG A 52 -5.97 -9.61 3.76
N LYS A 53 -6.84 -9.62 4.78
CA LYS A 53 -7.68 -8.47 5.17
C LYS A 53 -7.28 -7.89 6.53
N ARG A 54 -6.94 -6.59 6.58
CA ARG A 54 -6.71 -5.81 7.81
C ARG A 54 -7.98 -5.07 8.21
N THR A 55 -8.25 -4.96 9.51
CA THR A 55 -9.35 -4.14 10.03
C THR A 55 -8.89 -2.68 10.10
N VAL A 56 -9.56 -1.81 9.33
CA VAL A 56 -9.33 -0.36 9.30
C VAL A 56 -10.51 0.32 9.99
N LYS A 57 -10.22 1.31 10.83
CA LYS A 57 -11.27 2.18 11.40
C LYS A 57 -11.71 3.15 10.31
N LEU A 58 -13.00 3.08 9.96
CA LEU A 58 -13.62 4.08 9.11
C LEU A 58 -13.90 5.29 9.97
N VAL A 59 -13.45 6.44 9.49
CA VAL A 59 -13.81 7.71 10.07
C VAL A 59 -14.92 8.28 9.19
N SER A 60 -15.97 8.82 9.82
CA SER A 60 -17.09 9.43 9.09
C SER A 60 -16.57 10.59 8.25
N THR A 61 -17.19 10.86 7.10
CA THR A 61 -16.76 11.91 6.16
C THR A 61 -16.68 13.30 6.83
N GLU A 62 -17.48 13.52 7.86
CA GLU A 62 -17.53 14.72 8.72
C GLU A 62 -16.28 14.85 9.62
N ASP A 63 -15.65 13.72 9.95
CA ASP A 63 -14.47 13.64 10.79
C ASP A 63 -13.17 13.46 9.97
N CYS A 64 -13.25 13.34 8.63
CA CYS A 64 -12.09 13.15 7.73
C CYS A 64 -11.06 14.28 7.81
N SER A 65 -11.48 15.47 8.24
CA SER A 65 -10.60 16.61 8.55
C SER A 65 -9.73 16.38 9.80
N ASN A 66 -10.15 15.49 10.71
CA ASN A 66 -9.50 15.23 12.00
C ASN A 66 -8.74 13.88 12.06
N VAL A 67 -8.69 13.10 10.98
CA VAL A 67 -8.07 11.75 10.95
C VAL A 67 -6.56 11.79 10.90
N ALA A 68 -5.98 12.95 10.57
CA ALA A 68 -4.58 13.22 10.84
C ALA A 68 -4.40 13.50 12.34
N GLY A 69 -4.69 12.50 13.16
CA GLY A 69 -4.44 12.54 14.59
C GLY A 69 -2.95 12.74 14.85
N GLY A 70 -2.59 13.98 15.20
CA GLY A 70 -1.26 14.40 15.60
C GLY A 70 -0.72 15.50 14.69
N THR A 71 -1.00 16.75 15.07
CA THR A 71 -0.05 17.90 14.99
C THR A 71 0.69 18.14 13.67
N ASN A 72 0.16 17.71 12.55
CA ASN A 72 0.78 17.92 11.24
C ASN A 72 -0.25 18.61 10.35
N ASP A 73 0.13 19.77 9.85
CA ASP A 73 -0.65 20.61 8.95
C ASP A 73 -1.17 19.78 7.76
N THR A 74 -2.44 19.38 7.78
CA THR A 74 -3.05 18.61 6.69
C THR A 74 -4.00 19.48 5.91
N TRP A 75 -3.85 19.45 4.59
CA TRP A 75 -4.64 20.25 3.68
C TRP A 75 -5.22 19.37 2.58
N ARG A 76 -6.37 19.79 2.05
CA ARG A 76 -7.06 19.11 0.96
C ARG A 76 -6.56 19.65 -0.37
N GLY A 77 -6.30 18.75 -1.32
CA GLY A 77 -5.90 19.15 -2.66
C GLY A 77 -6.44 18.23 -3.75
N GLN A 78 -6.36 18.71 -5.00
CA GLN A 78 -6.75 17.95 -6.18
C GLN A 78 -5.53 17.47 -6.95
N VAL A 79 -5.50 16.19 -7.30
CA VAL A 79 -4.42 15.60 -8.10
C VAL A 79 -4.52 16.09 -9.54
N LEU A 80 -3.46 16.71 -10.06
CA LEU A 80 -3.39 17.12 -11.47
C LEU A 80 -2.85 16.00 -12.35
N HIS A 81 -1.77 15.36 -11.91
CA HIS A 81 -1.17 14.22 -12.60
C HIS A 81 -0.33 13.40 -11.62
N ALA A 82 -0.27 12.09 -11.85
CA ALA A 82 0.49 11.13 -11.05
C ALA A 82 1.40 10.33 -11.98
N HIS A 83 2.71 10.43 -11.77
CA HIS A 83 3.72 9.76 -12.58
C HIS A 83 4.76 9.09 -11.68
N GLY A 84 4.85 7.76 -11.78
CA GLY A 84 5.83 6.99 -11.01
C GLY A 84 5.62 7.11 -9.50
N LEU A 85 6.61 7.67 -8.81
CA LEU A 85 6.60 7.88 -7.35
C LEU A 85 6.07 9.26 -6.94
N ASP A 86 5.93 10.17 -7.90
CA ASP A 86 5.55 11.56 -7.67
C ASP A 86 4.11 11.83 -8.12
N SER A 87 3.37 12.52 -7.28
CA SER A 87 2.02 13.02 -7.55
C SER A 87 2.00 14.53 -7.39
N PHE A 88 1.42 15.25 -8.35
CA PHE A 88 1.33 16.70 -8.31
C PHE A 88 -0.07 17.10 -7.87
N VAL A 89 -0.15 17.79 -6.73
CA VAL A 89 -1.40 18.15 -6.08
C VAL A 89 -1.54 19.66 -6.03
N ARG A 90 -2.68 20.18 -6.48
CA ARG A 90 -3.04 21.59 -6.39
C ARG A 90 -3.74 21.86 -5.07
N ASN A 91 -3.30 22.89 -4.34
CA ASN A 91 -3.99 23.40 -3.15
C ASN A 91 -5.12 24.38 -3.49
N ASP A 92 -5.91 24.78 -2.50
CA ASP A 92 -7.01 25.73 -2.70
C ASP A 92 -6.53 27.12 -3.16
N SER A 93 -5.28 27.49 -2.86
CA SER A 93 -4.63 28.72 -3.33
C SER A 93 -4.14 28.65 -4.78
N GLY A 94 -4.19 27.48 -5.42
CA GLY A 94 -3.75 27.24 -6.79
C GLY A 94 -2.27 26.83 -6.95
N GLU A 95 -1.50 26.78 -5.87
CA GLU A 95 -0.11 26.31 -5.87
C GLU A 95 -0.06 24.79 -6.08
N ILE A 96 0.99 24.33 -6.77
CA ILE A 96 1.18 22.93 -7.10
C ILE A 96 2.35 22.39 -6.27
N THR A 97 2.05 21.39 -5.46
CA THR A 97 3.03 20.72 -4.61
C THR A 97 3.30 19.31 -5.12
N ARG A 98 4.58 18.94 -5.16
CA ARG A 98 5.01 17.57 -5.42
C ARG A 98 4.86 16.75 -4.14
N CYS A 99 4.02 15.73 -4.20
CA CYS A 99 3.70 14.83 -3.09
C CYS A 99 4.09 13.39 -3.45
N ALA A 100 4.44 12.60 -2.44
CA ALA A 100 4.61 11.16 -2.58
C ALA A 100 3.41 10.43 -1.98
N ILE A 101 3.02 9.30 -2.57
CA ILE A 101 1.92 8.47 -2.07
C ILE A 101 2.43 7.68 -0.86
N ARG A 102 1.66 7.67 0.23
CA ARG A 102 2.00 6.86 1.41
C ARG A 102 2.04 5.38 1.05
N GLN A 103 3.05 4.68 1.57
CA GLN A 103 3.25 3.25 1.36
C GLN A 103 1.99 2.41 1.66
N VAL A 104 1.21 2.81 2.67
CA VAL A 104 -0.04 2.12 3.04
C VAL A 104 -1.06 2.11 1.90
N LEU A 105 -1.23 3.21 1.17
CA LEU A 105 -2.16 3.28 0.03
C LEU A 105 -1.69 2.41 -1.13
N HIS A 106 -0.38 2.33 -1.30
CA HIS A 106 0.27 1.45 -2.24
C HIS A 106 0.05 -0.03 -1.92
N ASP A 107 -0.06 -0.39 -0.65
CA ASP A 107 -0.24 -1.77 -0.21
C ASP A 107 -1.70 -2.22 -0.17
N VAL A 108 -2.66 -1.30 -0.28
CA VAL A 108 -4.07 -1.65 -0.41
C VAL A 108 -4.28 -2.43 -1.71
N ALA A 109 -4.99 -3.55 -1.62
CA ALA A 109 -5.38 -4.31 -2.79
C ALA A 109 -6.50 -3.54 -3.51
N THR A 110 -6.15 -2.96 -4.66
CA THR A 110 -7.06 -2.31 -5.58
C THR A 110 -6.94 -2.96 -6.96
N ASP A 111 -8.05 -2.98 -7.71
CA ASP A 111 -8.10 -3.39 -9.11
C ASP A 111 -7.58 -2.29 -10.06
N GLN A 112 -7.40 -1.07 -9.53
CA GLN A 112 -6.82 0.05 -10.27
C GLN A 112 -5.29 -0.09 -10.38
N ARG A 113 -4.73 0.45 -11.47
CA ARG A 113 -3.27 0.45 -11.71
C ARG A 113 -2.52 1.33 -10.69
N HIS A 114 -3.11 2.46 -10.33
CA HIS A 114 -2.56 3.41 -9.38
C HIS A 114 -3.60 3.70 -8.28
N PRO A 115 -3.18 3.96 -7.03
CA PRO A 115 -4.10 4.25 -5.94
C PRO A 115 -4.69 5.67 -6.00
N VAL A 116 -4.14 6.55 -6.86
CA VAL A 116 -4.65 7.89 -7.14
C VAL A 116 -4.59 8.16 -8.64
N SER A 117 -5.53 8.94 -9.15
CA SER A 117 -5.66 9.36 -10.53
C SER A 117 -5.81 10.88 -10.64
N ALA A 118 -5.57 11.44 -11.83
CA ALA A 118 -5.84 12.85 -12.09
C ALA A 118 -7.33 13.16 -11.85
N GLY A 119 -7.61 14.26 -11.15
CA GLY A 119 -8.94 14.69 -10.74
C GLY A 119 -9.35 14.26 -9.33
N ASP A 120 -8.66 13.28 -8.73
CA ASP A 120 -8.97 12.79 -7.38
C ASP A 120 -8.71 13.86 -6.31
N TRP A 121 -9.58 13.88 -5.30
CA TRP A 121 -9.40 14.69 -4.09
C TRP A 121 -8.65 13.89 -3.03
N VAL A 122 -7.56 14.46 -2.54
CA VAL A 122 -6.67 13.82 -1.56
C VAL A 122 -6.45 14.73 -0.35
N GLN A 123 -6.14 14.11 0.79
CA GLN A 123 -5.63 14.78 1.97
C GLN A 123 -4.10 14.67 1.95
N VAL A 124 -3.43 15.82 1.88
CA VAL A 124 -1.97 15.91 1.91
C VAL A 124 -1.55 16.27 3.33
N GLN A 125 -0.52 15.59 3.83
CA GLN A 125 0.11 15.94 5.09
C GLN A 125 1.36 16.76 4.79
N GLY A 126 1.43 17.97 5.35
CA GLY A 126 2.63 18.80 5.39
C GLY A 126 3.76 18.07 6.11
N ARG A 127 4.99 18.35 5.68
CA ARG A 127 6.20 17.71 6.22
C ARG A 127 6.52 18.18 7.62
#